data_AF-A0A1E3Y743-F1
#
_entry.id   AF-A0A1E3Y743-F1
#
_cell.length_a   1.000
_cell.length_b   1.000
_cell.length_c   1.000
_cell.angle_alpha   90.00
_cell.angle_beta   90.00
_cell.angle_gamma   90.00
#
_symmetry.space_group_name_H-M   'P 1'
#
loop_
_entity.id
_entity.type
_entity.pdbx_description
1 polymer ?
#
loop_
_entity_poly.entity_id
_entity_poly.type
_entity_poly.pdbx_seq_one_letter_code
_entity_poly.pdbx_strand_id
1 'polypeptide(L)'
;MNERSLTPNITVTIGHHSRIYFAFVTTAPIELDSPATVTLHAATFADVVSFTAEPITLDHARARIPARLVLIDAMELAWQRAKYRGHQHPLLAADPGLVGLNTLQHWLWQRLQATPSSQVAA
;
A
#
# COMPACT_ATOMS: atom_id res chain seq x y z
N MET A 1 17.70 3.80 21.25
CA MET A 1 16.37 4.29 20.86
C MET A 1 15.73 3.17 20.05
N ASN A 2 14.87 2.35 20.67
CA ASN A 2 14.20 1.26 19.95
C ASN A 2 13.14 1.89 19.05
N GLU A 3 13.53 2.20 17.81
CA GLU A 3 12.60 2.49 16.72
C GLU A 3 11.83 1.20 16.45
N ARG A 4 10.76 0.98 17.22
CA ARG A 4 9.70 0.06 16.78
C ARG A 4 9.25 0.63 15.45
N SER A 5 9.59 -0.05 14.35
CA SER A 5 9.13 0.27 13.01
C SER A 5 7.61 0.37 13.05
N LEU A 6 7.11 1.59 13.24
CA LEU A 6 5.70 1.89 13.17
C LEU A 6 5.40 1.99 11.69
N THR A 7 4.52 1.11 11.22
CA THR A 7 4.04 1.20 9.83
C THR A 7 3.62 2.63 9.55
N PRO A 8 4.17 3.26 8.49
CA PRO A 8 3.86 4.64 8.15
C PRO A 8 2.36 4.81 7.97
N ASN A 9 1.85 5.95 8.44
CA ASN A 9 0.44 6.24 8.34
C ASN A 9 0.18 7.71 8.00
N ILE A 10 -1.02 7.95 7.51
CA ILE A 10 -1.53 9.28 7.19
C ILE A 10 -2.97 9.38 7.67
N THR A 11 -3.29 10.49 8.33
CA THR A 11 -4.68 10.85 8.61
C THR A 11 -5.21 11.68 7.46
N VAL A 12 -6.31 11.25 6.87
CA VAL A 12 -7.00 11.94 5.79
C VAL A 12 -8.34 12.41 6.30
N THR A 13 -8.61 13.71 6.16
CA THR A 13 -9.88 14.34 6.54
C THR A 13 -10.55 14.90 5.31
N ILE A 14 -11.79 14.47 5.04
CA ILE A 14 -12.63 14.97 3.95
C ILE A 14 -13.98 15.39 4.55
N GLY A 15 -14.28 16.68 4.50
CA GLY A 15 -15.40 17.25 5.24
C GLY A 15 -15.27 16.96 6.73
N HIS A 16 -16.27 16.32 7.32
CA HIS A 16 -16.28 15.94 8.74
C HIS A 16 -15.78 14.51 9.03
N HIS A 17 -15.34 13.77 8.00
CA HIS A 17 -14.88 12.39 8.16
C HIS A 17 -13.35 12.34 8.19
N SER A 18 -12.79 11.73 9.23
CA SER A 18 -11.35 11.48 9.36
C SER A 18 -11.08 9.98 9.40
N ARG A 19 -10.12 9.52 8.61
CA ARG A 19 -9.67 8.13 8.55
C ARG A 19 -8.15 8.07 8.66
N ILE A 20 -7.64 7.01 9.29
CA ILE A 20 -6.21 6.74 9.38
C ILE A 20 -5.91 5.61 8.41
N TYR A 21 -4.94 5.83 7.53
CA TYR A 21 -4.47 4.85 6.57
C TYR A 21 -3.04 4.44 6.87
N PHE A 22 -2.74 3.15 6.79
CA PHE A 22 -1.40 2.59 6.96
C PHE A 22 -0.82 2.11 5.64
N ALA A 23 0.47 2.34 5.42
CA ALA A 23 1.16 2.04 4.17
C ALA A 23 1.76 0.62 4.15
N PHE A 24 1.46 -0.14 3.11
CA PHE A 24 1.97 -1.50 2.92
C PHE A 24 2.33 -1.80 1.48
N VAL A 25 3.25 -2.74 1.29
CA VAL A 25 3.53 -3.39 0.01
C VAL A 25 2.82 -4.74 -0.04
N THR A 26 2.18 -5.03 -1.17
CA THR A 26 1.47 -6.29 -1.41
C THR A 26 1.60 -6.74 -2.86
N THR A 27 1.50 -8.06 -3.09
CA THR A 27 1.31 -8.62 -4.45
C THR A 27 -0.16 -8.96 -4.72
N ALA A 28 -1.06 -8.68 -3.77
CA ALA A 28 -2.48 -8.91 -3.96
C ALA A 28 -3.01 -8.02 -5.10
N PRO A 29 -3.88 -8.55 -5.96
CA PRO A 29 -4.56 -7.74 -6.96
C PRO A 29 -5.74 -6.99 -6.31
N ILE A 30 -6.28 -5.98 -7.01
CA ILE A 30 -7.24 -5.01 -6.45
C ILE A 30 -8.59 -5.66 -6.08
N GLU A 31 -8.93 -6.80 -6.66
CA GLU A 31 -10.19 -7.52 -6.41
C GLU A 31 -10.25 -8.12 -5.00
N LEU A 32 -9.11 -8.20 -4.32
CA LEU A 32 -9.04 -8.64 -2.92
C LEU A 32 -9.05 -7.46 -1.93
N ASP A 33 -9.08 -6.23 -2.43
CA ASP A 33 -9.03 -5.02 -1.61
C ASP A 33 -10.36 -4.72 -0.94
N SER A 34 -10.29 -4.15 0.26
CA SER A 34 -11.44 -3.50 0.86
C SER A 34 -11.77 -2.22 0.09
N PRO A 35 -13.03 -1.76 0.09
CA PRO A 35 -13.43 -0.57 -0.65
C PRO A 35 -12.66 0.71 -0.27
N ALA A 36 -12.13 0.81 0.95
CA ALA A 36 -11.34 1.96 1.38
C ALA A 36 -9.84 1.87 1.04
N THR A 37 -9.35 0.74 0.49
CA THR A 37 -7.94 0.60 0.15
C THR A 37 -7.58 1.47 -1.06
N VAL A 38 -6.46 2.20 -0.96
CA VAL A 38 -5.98 3.10 -2.02
C VAL A 38 -4.64 2.60 -2.54
N THR A 39 -4.53 2.38 -3.85
CA THR A 39 -3.22 2.12 -4.49
C THR A 39 -2.52 3.44 -4.79
N LEU A 40 -1.34 3.64 -4.21
CA LEU A 40 -0.48 4.80 -4.47
C LEU A 40 0.44 4.56 -5.67
N HIS A 41 1.00 3.35 -5.77
CA HIS A 41 1.92 2.98 -6.83
C HIS A 41 1.76 1.50 -7.18
N ALA A 42 1.78 1.16 -8.46
CA ALA A 42 1.69 -0.20 -8.97
C ALA A 42 2.82 -0.43 -9.98
N ALA A 43 3.60 -1.50 -9.77
CA ALA A 43 4.75 -1.86 -10.60
C ALA A 43 5.08 -3.35 -10.41
N THR A 44 6.29 -3.78 -10.80
CA THR A 44 6.75 -5.15 -10.49
C THR A 44 7.13 -5.26 -9.01
N PHE A 45 7.16 -6.47 -8.46
CA PHE A 45 7.57 -6.70 -7.08
C PHE A 45 9.01 -6.24 -6.84
N ALA A 46 9.91 -6.37 -7.82
CA ALA A 46 11.26 -5.85 -7.74
C ALA A 46 11.31 -4.33 -7.51
N ASP A 47 10.41 -3.57 -8.14
CA ASP A 47 10.37 -2.12 -8.03
C ASP A 47 9.81 -1.70 -6.66
N VAL A 48 8.72 -2.33 -6.22
CA VAL A 48 8.02 -1.89 -4.99
C VAL A 48 8.58 -2.49 -3.70
N VAL A 49 9.29 -3.62 -3.76
CA VAL A 49 9.87 -4.24 -2.55
C VAL A 49 10.91 -3.36 -1.89
N SER A 50 11.53 -2.45 -2.65
CA SER A 50 12.46 -1.44 -2.12
C SER A 50 11.83 -0.52 -1.07
N PHE A 51 10.49 -0.41 -1.03
CA PHE A 51 9.76 0.40 -0.06
C PHE A 51 9.43 -0.34 1.24
N THR A 52 9.82 -1.61 1.42
CA THR A 52 9.48 -2.36 2.64
C THR A 52 10.48 -2.11 3.76
N ALA A 53 9.99 -2.04 5.01
CA ALA A 53 10.84 -1.83 6.19
C ALA A 53 11.78 -3.02 6.44
N GLU A 54 11.30 -4.23 6.16
CA GLU A 54 12.07 -5.46 6.35
C GLU A 54 12.74 -5.86 5.02
N PRO A 55 14.02 -6.27 5.04
CA PRO A 55 14.69 -6.78 3.85
C PRO A 55 14.02 -8.09 3.38
N ILE A 56 13.85 -8.23 2.07
CA ILE A 56 13.23 -9.40 1.46
C ILE A 56 14.15 -9.99 0.41
N THR A 57 14.41 -11.29 0.52
CA THR A 57 15.08 -12.03 -0.54
C THR A 57 14.17 -12.12 -1.76
N LEU A 58 14.62 -11.51 -2.85
CA LEU A 58 13.94 -11.52 -4.12
C LEU A 58 14.50 -12.65 -5.00
N ASP A 59 13.68 -13.62 -5.35
CA ASP A 59 14.01 -14.57 -6.41
C ASP A 59 13.54 -14.03 -7.78
N HIS A 60 14.14 -14.54 -8.86
CA HIS A 60 13.84 -14.09 -10.22
C HIS A 60 12.38 -14.29 -10.65
N ALA A 61 11.68 -15.28 -10.10
CA ALA A 61 10.29 -15.54 -10.43
C ALA A 61 9.38 -14.51 -9.76
N ARG A 62 9.62 -14.21 -8.48
CA ARG A 62 8.87 -13.21 -7.70
C ARG A 62 9.14 -11.79 -8.15
N ALA A 63 10.35 -11.48 -8.62
CA ALA A 63 10.73 -10.16 -9.10
C ALA A 63 9.75 -9.55 -10.12
N ARG A 64 9.20 -10.38 -11.01
CA ARG A 64 8.33 -9.93 -12.11
C ARG A 64 6.84 -9.92 -11.78
N ILE A 65 6.46 -10.40 -10.59
CA ILE A 65 5.05 -10.46 -10.20
C ILE A 65 4.52 -9.03 -10.02
N PRO A 66 3.28 -8.72 -10.46
CA PRO A 66 2.64 -7.45 -10.18
C PRO A 66 2.54 -7.19 -8.68
N ALA A 67 2.86 -5.98 -8.27
CA ALA A 67 2.82 -5.59 -6.87
C ALA A 67 2.51 -4.10 -6.71
N ARG A 68 2.10 -3.73 -5.50
CA ARG A 68 1.53 -2.42 -5.22
C ARG A 68 1.98 -1.91 -3.86
N LEU A 69 2.21 -0.60 -3.79
CA LEU A 69 2.21 0.15 -2.55
C LEU A 69 0.78 0.68 -2.33
N VAL A 70 0.19 0.31 -1.19
CA VAL A 70 -1.20 0.58 -0.85
C VAL A 70 -1.32 1.28 0.50
N LEU A 71 -2.37 2.08 0.64
CA LEU A 71 -2.88 2.63 1.89
C LEU A 71 -4.11 1.83 2.29
N ILE A 72 -4.10 1.26 3.50
CA ILE A 72 -5.21 0.47 4.04
C ILE A 72 -5.80 1.20 5.26
N ASP A 73 -7.11 1.37 5.26
CA ASP A 73 -7.84 1.99 6.36
C ASP A 73 -7.67 1.18 7.66
N ALA A 74 -7.38 1.87 8.76
CA ALA A 74 -7.16 1.26 10.07
C ALA A 74 -8.33 0.36 10.52
N MET A 75 -9.58 0.73 10.19
CA MET A 75 -10.78 -0.02 10.54
C MET A 75 -10.89 -1.34 9.76
N GLU A 76 -10.34 -1.40 8.54
CA GLU A 76 -10.40 -2.57 7.67
C GLU A 76 -9.12 -3.42 7.72
N LEU A 77 -8.05 -2.91 8.34
CA LEU A 77 -6.72 -3.50 8.31
C LEU A 77 -6.67 -4.97 8.76
N ALA A 78 -7.40 -5.33 9.83
CA ALA A 78 -7.43 -6.69 10.32
C ALA A 78 -8.07 -7.65 9.30
N TRP A 79 -9.18 -7.24 8.70
CA TRP A 79 -9.87 -8.00 7.66
C TRP A 79 -9.00 -8.10 6.40
N GLN A 80 -8.40 -6.99 5.95
CA GLN A 80 -7.55 -6.94 4.77
C GLN A 80 -6.36 -7.89 4.89
N ARG A 81 -5.71 -7.88 6.06
CA ARG A 81 -4.60 -8.79 6.38
C ARG A 81 -5.02 -10.25 6.33
N ALA A 82 -6.19 -10.59 6.89
CA ALA A 82 -6.71 -11.94 6.86
C ALA A 82 -7.06 -12.38 5.42
N LYS A 83 -7.71 -11.50 4.65
CA LYS A 83 -8.10 -11.73 3.25
C LYS A 83 -6.88 -12.02 2.37
N TYR A 84 -5.86 -11.15 2.40
CA TYR A 84 -4.63 -11.36 1.63
C TYR A 84 -3.88 -12.62 2.05
N ARG A 85 -3.76 -12.87 3.36
CA ARG A 85 -3.11 -14.09 3.87
C ARG A 85 -3.83 -15.35 3.41
N GLY A 86 -5.16 -15.35 3.40
CA GLY A 86 -5.97 -16.48 2.91
C GLY A 86 -5.77 -16.78 1.43
N HIS A 87 -5.30 -15.80 0.64
CA HIS A 87 -4.98 -15.94 -0.79
C HIS A 87 -3.47 -15.94 -1.04
N GLN A 88 -2.65 -16.16 0.00
CA GLN A 88 -1.20 -16.26 -0.07
C GLN A 88 -0.48 -15.01 -0.61
N HIS A 89 -1.10 -13.83 -0.47
CA HIS A 89 -0.45 -12.56 -0.79
C HIS A 89 0.22 -11.96 0.44
N PRO A 90 1.49 -11.53 0.34
CA PRO A 90 2.19 -10.87 1.44
C PRO A 90 1.61 -9.48 1.68
N LEU A 91 1.61 -9.05 2.94
CA LEU A 91 1.28 -7.68 3.33
C LEU A 91 2.38 -7.15 4.24
N LEU A 92 3.27 -6.35 3.65
CA LEU A 92 4.57 -5.98 4.23
C LEU A 92 4.53 -4.51 4.59
N ALA A 93 4.93 -4.15 5.81
CA ALA A 93 4.93 -2.76 6.23
C ALA A 93 5.90 -1.95 5.37
N ALA A 94 5.46 -0.76 4.94
CA ALA A 94 6.35 0.18 4.28
C ALA A 94 7.42 0.71 5.24
N ASP A 95 8.59 1.05 4.72
CA ASP A 95 9.69 1.66 5.45
C ASP A 95 9.37 3.13 5.78
N PRO A 96 9.43 3.57 7.05
CA PRO A 96 9.13 4.95 7.42
C PRO A 96 10.18 5.98 6.97
N GLY A 97 11.42 5.56 6.71
CA GLY A 97 12.46 6.42 6.15
C GLY A 97 12.23 6.72 4.67
N LEU A 98 11.66 5.79 3.91
CA LEU A 98 11.34 5.95 2.49
C LEU A 98 9.90 6.48 2.26
N VAL A 99 8.93 5.93 2.98
CA VAL A 99 7.49 6.17 2.84
C VAL A 99 6.96 6.94 4.06
N GLY A 100 7.68 8.00 4.45
CA GLY A 100 7.26 8.88 5.54
C GLY A 100 6.02 9.73 5.19
N LEU A 101 5.54 10.50 6.16
CA LEU A 101 4.32 11.32 6.03
C LEU A 101 4.35 12.25 4.80
N ASN A 102 5.46 12.96 4.57
CA ASN A 102 5.58 13.88 3.44
C ASN A 102 5.49 13.14 2.09
N THR A 103 6.13 11.98 1.99
CA THR A 103 6.06 11.11 0.81
C THR A 103 4.62 10.63 0.57
N LEU A 104 3.94 10.18 1.63
CA LEU A 104 2.55 9.74 1.56
C LEU A 104 1.62 10.87 1.11
N GLN A 105 1.78 12.08 1.66
CA GLN A 105 1.01 13.25 1.25
C GLN A 105 1.22 13.57 -0.22
N HIS A 106 2.48 13.57 -0.67
CA HIS A 106 2.82 13.85 -2.07
C HIS A 106 2.19 12.85 -3.04
N TRP A 107 2.33 11.55 -2.78
CA TRP A 107 1.76 10.50 -3.63
C TRP A 107 0.24 10.48 -3.60
N LEU A 108 -0.38 10.70 -2.44
CA LEU A 108 -1.83 10.81 -2.35
C LEU A 108 -2.34 12.00 -3.18
N TRP A 109 -1.64 13.14 -3.11
CA TRP A 109 -1.97 14.30 -3.92
C TRP A 109 -1.83 14.04 -5.42
N GLN A 110 -0.73 13.42 -5.85
CA GLN A 110 -0.56 12.99 -7.25
C GLN A 110 -1.68 12.06 -7.70
N ARG A 111 -2.10 11.12 -6.84
CA ARG A 111 -3.18 10.17 -7.15
C ARG A 111 -4.53 10.86 -7.33
N LEU A 112 -4.81 11.91 -6.55
CA LEU A 112 -6.03 12.74 -6.67
C LEU A 112 -6.00 13.60 -7.94
N GLN A 113 -4.82 14.02 -8.38
CA GLN A 113 -4.66 14.77 -9.64
C GLN A 113 -4.70 13.89 -10.88
N ALA A 114 -4.32 12.62 -10.75
CA ALA A 114 -4.41 11.68 -11.85
C ALA A 114 -5.88 11.53 -12.26
N THR A 115 -6.22 12.08 -13.44
CA THR A 115 -7.52 11.89 -14.08
C THR A 115 -7.85 10.39 -14.02
N PRO A 116 -9.08 9.98 -13.65
CA PRO A 116 -9.44 8.57 -13.72
C PRO A 116 -9.26 8.12 -15.16
N SER A 117 -8.14 7.44 -15.43
CA SER A 117 -7.90 6.80 -16.71
C SER A 117 -9.05 5.83 -16.89
N SER A 118 -9.86 6.07 -17.92
CA SER A 118 -11.01 5.26 -18.30
C SER A 118 -10.57 3.80 -18.46
N GLN A 119 -10.61 3.04 -17.37
CA GLN A 119 -10.45 1.59 -17.37
C GLN A 119 -11.85 1.00 -17.22
N VAL A 120 -12.72 1.39 -18.15
CA VAL A 120 -13.99 0.75 -18.48
C VAL A 120 -14.08 0.74 -20.00
N ALA A 121 -13.71 -0.39 -20.59
CA ALA A 121 -14.14 -0.94 -21.89
C ALA A 121 -13.34 -2.25 -22.04
N ALA A 122 -13.91 -3.37 -21.59
CA ALA A 122 -14.73 -4.29 -22.39
C ALA A 122 -13.85 -5.22 -23.24
#